data_AF-X1E189-F1
#
_entry.id   AF-X1E189-F1
#
_cell.length_a   1.000
_cell.length_b   1.000
_cell.length_c   1.000
_cell.angle_alpha   90.00
_cell.angle_beta   90.00
_cell.angle_gamma   90.00
#
_symmetry.space_group_name_H-M   'P 1'
#
loop_
_entity.id
_entity.type
_entity.pdbx_description
1 polymer ?
#
loop_
_entity_poly.entity_id
_entity_poly.type
_entity_poly.pdbx_seq_one_letter_code
_entity_poly.pdbx_strand_id
1 'polypeptide(L)'
;KKILNQDYTKIREYEPLLSIVIVNLRDEDDDVARSAAELLKIIGTYFLSKEKMAYVLLNLLYNEESRVKELIIWLFGEIGKEKSSEIIPIIPKLINLLKENN
;
A
#
# COMPACT_ATOMS: atom_id res chain seq x y z
N LYS A 1 2.75 -20.44 -3.02
CA LYS A 1 2.90 -19.02 -2.60
C LYS A 1 2.17 -18.15 -3.61
N LYS A 2 0.95 -17.68 -3.31
CA LYS A 2 0.21 -16.82 -4.23
C LYS A 2 0.69 -15.38 -4.02
N ILE A 3 1.76 -15.06 -4.74
CA ILE A 3 2.22 -13.70 -4.94
C ILE A 3 1.04 -12.97 -5.59
N LEU A 4 0.50 -11.93 -4.95
CA LEU A 4 -0.28 -10.91 -5.67
C LEU A 4 0.52 -10.59 -6.92
N ASN A 5 -0.05 -10.85 -8.11
CA ASN A 5 0.64 -10.68 -9.38
C ASN A 5 1.56 -9.45 -9.32
N GLN A 6 2.88 -9.62 -9.25
CA GLN A 6 3.86 -8.53 -9.15
C GLN A 6 4.19 -7.99 -10.55
N ASP A 7 3.17 -7.87 -11.39
CA ASP A 7 3.27 -7.24 -12.69
C ASP A 7 3.58 -5.74 -12.55
N TYR A 8 4.87 -5.45 -12.40
CA TYR A 8 5.44 -4.12 -12.26
C TYR A 8 5.15 -3.22 -13.47
N THR A 9 4.75 -3.78 -14.62
CA THR A 9 4.34 -2.99 -15.78
C THR A 9 3.12 -2.11 -15.48
N LYS A 10 2.28 -2.51 -14.52
CA LYS A 10 1.08 -1.76 -14.09
C LYS A 10 1.38 -0.42 -13.43
N ILE A 11 2.59 -0.24 -12.89
CA ILE A 11 3.00 0.96 -12.16
C ILE A 11 4.31 1.54 -12.70
N ARG A 12 4.76 1.09 -13.89
CA ARG A 12 6.08 1.43 -14.45
C ARG A 12 6.35 2.93 -14.52
N GLU A 13 5.32 3.73 -14.83
CA GLU A 13 5.45 5.19 -14.90
C GLU A 13 5.70 5.86 -13.53
N TYR A 14 5.35 5.17 -12.43
CA TYR A 14 5.54 5.64 -11.06
C TYR A 14 6.67 4.91 -10.34
N GLU A 15 7.38 3.99 -11.02
CA GLU A 15 8.35 3.08 -10.39
C GLU A 15 9.44 3.84 -9.62
N PRO A 16 10.11 4.87 -10.16
CA PRO A 16 11.16 5.56 -9.42
C PRO A 16 10.65 6.21 -8.12
N LEU A 17 9.45 6.81 -8.18
CA LEU A 17 8.81 7.45 -7.04
C LEU A 17 8.36 6.43 -6.00
N LEU A 18 7.69 5.36 -6.43
CA LEU A 18 7.22 4.30 -5.54
C LEU A 18 8.38 3.55 -4.90
N SER A 19 9.48 3.32 -5.62
CA SER A 19 10.69 2.70 -5.08
C SER A 19 11.29 3.52 -3.94
N ILE A 20 11.40 4.85 -4.10
CA ILE A 20 11.82 5.75 -3.00
C ILE A 20 10.86 5.66 -1.81
N VAL A 21 9.55 5.73 -2.05
CA VAL A 21 8.55 5.64 -0.98
C VAL A 21 8.67 4.32 -0.22
N ILE A 22 8.81 3.20 -0.93
CA ILE A 22 8.89 1.86 -0.32
C ILE A 22 10.16 1.68 0.51
N VAL A 23 11.29 2.27 0.09
CA VAL A 23 12.52 2.29 0.88
C VAL A 23 12.30 3.05 2.19
N ASN A 24 11.70 4.23 2.12
CA ASN A 24 11.48 5.07 3.31
C ASN A 24 10.38 4.51 4.24
N LEU A 25 9.44 3.70 3.75
CA LEU A 25 8.50 2.97 4.62
C LEU A 25 9.20 1.99 5.59
N ARG A 26 10.44 1.61 5.29
CA ARG A 26 11.27 0.70 6.11
C ARG A 26 12.23 1.46 7.03
N ASP A 27 12.21 2.79 7.01
CA ASP A 27 13.12 3.58 7.82
C ASP A 27 12.90 3.28 9.32
N GLU A 28 13.98 3.40 10.09
CA GLU A 28 13.97 3.20 11.54
C GLU A 28 13.40 4.42 12.27
N ASP A 29 13.52 5.61 11.66
CA ASP A 29 12.90 6.83 12.15
C ASP A 29 11.40 6.81 11.82
N ASP A 30 10.58 6.82 12.86
CA ASP A 30 9.12 6.75 12.74
C ASP A 30 8.54 7.97 11.98
N ASP A 31 9.17 9.16 12.08
CA ASP A 31 8.72 10.35 11.36
C ASP A 31 9.00 10.21 9.85
N VAL A 32 10.14 9.62 9.48
CA VAL A 32 10.47 9.33 8.08
C VAL A 32 9.52 8.28 7.50
N ALA A 33 9.31 7.17 8.21
CA ALA A 33 8.41 6.11 7.77
C ALA A 33 6.96 6.58 7.65
N ARG A 34 6.49 7.39 8.60
CA ARG A 34 5.16 7.99 8.57
C ARG A 34 5.02 9.00 7.43
N SER A 35 6.04 9.81 7.17
CA SER A 35 6.07 10.75 6.04
C SER A 35 6.01 10.02 4.70
N ALA A 36 6.70 8.88 4.57
CA ALA A 36 6.61 8.03 3.38
C ALA A 36 5.20 7.45 3.19
N ALA A 37 4.56 7.00 4.28
CA ALA A 37 3.17 6.54 4.24
C ALA A 37 2.19 7.65 3.82
N GLU A 38 2.34 8.87 4.36
CA GLU A 38 1.54 10.03 3.97
C GLU A 38 1.73 10.39 2.48
N LEU A 39 2.97 10.35 1.98
CA LEU A 39 3.23 10.56 0.56
C LEU A 39 2.57 9.45 -0.29
N LEU A 40 2.63 8.20 0.15
CA LEU A 40 1.94 7.09 -0.52
C LEU A 40 0.43 7.30 -0.55
N LYS A 41 -0.17 7.82 0.53
CA LYS A 41 -1.59 8.21 0.59
C LYS A 41 -1.92 9.21 -0.51
N ILE A 42 -1.14 10.29 -0.60
CA ILE A 42 -1.35 11.37 -1.57
C ILE A 42 -1.23 10.81 -3.00
N ILE A 43 -0.18 10.04 -3.28
CA ILE A 43 0.01 9.41 -4.60
C ILE A 43 -1.14 8.48 -4.94
N GLY A 44 -1.50 7.58 -4.02
CA GLY A 44 -2.56 6.60 -4.20
C GLY A 44 -3.94 7.23 -4.40
N THR A 45 -4.24 8.28 -3.62
CA THR A 45 -5.54 8.95 -3.63
C THR A 45 -5.72 9.87 -4.83
N TYR A 46 -4.68 10.59 -5.27
CA TYR A 46 -4.83 11.66 -6.27
C TYR A 46 -4.19 11.38 -7.63
N PHE A 47 -3.21 10.47 -7.69
CA PHE A 47 -2.43 10.24 -8.92
C PHE A 47 -2.60 8.83 -9.48
N LEU A 48 -2.95 7.84 -8.66
CA LEU A 48 -3.19 6.47 -9.12
C LEU A 48 -4.68 6.24 -9.42
N SER A 49 -4.95 5.35 -10.37
CA SER A 49 -6.30 4.77 -10.50
C SER A 49 -6.61 3.87 -9.30
N LYS A 50 -7.90 3.60 -9.05
CA LYS A 50 -8.33 2.72 -7.97
C LYS A 50 -7.67 1.34 -8.04
N GLU A 51 -7.50 0.81 -9.25
CA GLU A 51 -6.88 -0.49 -9.50
C GLU A 51 -5.38 -0.46 -9.19
N LYS A 52 -4.67 0.60 -9.57
CA LYS A 52 -3.24 0.78 -9.28
C LYS A 52 -2.99 1.00 -7.80
N MET A 53 -3.81 1.80 -7.13
CA MET A 53 -3.75 2.01 -5.68
C MET A 53 -3.99 0.70 -4.92
N ALA A 54 -5.07 -0.02 -5.24
CA ALA A 54 -5.35 -1.33 -4.67
C ALA A 54 -4.20 -2.31 -4.89
N TYR A 55 -3.63 -2.31 -6.10
CA TYR A 55 -2.49 -3.14 -6.45
C TYR A 55 -1.27 -2.86 -5.57
N VAL A 56 -0.88 -1.59 -5.41
CA VAL A 56 0.29 -1.18 -4.61
C VAL A 56 0.08 -1.54 -3.15
N LEU A 57 -1.02 -1.09 -2.55
CA LEU A 57 -1.28 -1.30 -1.12
C LEU A 57 -1.36 -2.78 -0.77
N LEU A 58 -2.09 -3.58 -1.55
CA LEU A 58 -2.18 -5.02 -1.28
C LEU A 58 -0.82 -5.72 -1.42
N ASN A 59 0.01 -5.34 -2.40
CA ASN A 59 1.34 -5.94 -2.56
C ASN A 59 2.27 -5.61 -1.39
N LEU A 60 2.17 -4.40 -0.84
CA LEU A 60 3.01 -3.99 0.29
C LEU A 60 2.67 -4.73 1.59
N LEU A 61 1.51 -5.38 1.69
CA LEU A 61 1.21 -6.29 2.81
C LEU A 61 2.05 -7.59 2.79
N TYR A 62 2.69 -7.91 1.66
CA TYR A 62 3.65 -9.02 1.57
C TYR A 62 5.10 -8.60 1.87
N ASN A 63 5.35 -7.34 2.21
CA ASN A 63 6.68 -6.90 2.61
C ASN A 63 7.14 -7.71 3.84
N GLU A 64 8.44 -7.97 3.97
CA GLU A 64 8.97 -8.74 5.10
C GLU A 64 8.94 -7.92 6.40
N GLU A 65 9.06 -6.60 6.29
CA GLU A 65 9.07 -5.68 7.43
C GLU A 65 7.67 -5.47 8.02
N SER A 66 7.48 -5.81 9.31
CA SER A 66 6.20 -5.65 10.02
C SER A 66 5.70 -4.20 10.03
N ARG A 67 6.61 -3.23 10.22
CA ARG A 67 6.28 -1.80 10.20
C ARG A 67 5.59 -1.39 8.89
N VAL A 68 6.08 -1.91 7.75
CA VAL A 68 5.46 -1.61 6.45
C VAL A 68 4.03 -2.13 6.41
N LYS A 69 3.78 -3.35 6.88
CA LYS A 69 2.42 -3.92 6.92
C LYS A 69 1.50 -3.07 7.78
N GLU A 70 1.96 -2.67 8.97
CA GLU A 70 1.18 -1.84 9.91
C GLU A 70 0.81 -0.48 9.31
N LEU A 71 1.78 0.21 8.70
CA LEU A 71 1.54 1.48 8.01
C LEU A 71 0.55 1.34 6.85
N ILE A 72 0.58 0.23 6.12
CA ILE A 72 -0.34 -0.03 5.00
C ILE A 72 -1.76 -0.34 5.50
N ILE A 73 -1.91 -1.08 6.60
CA ILE A 73 -3.21 -1.28 7.25
C ILE A 73 -3.78 0.06 7.76
N TRP A 74 -2.93 0.89 8.37
CA TRP A 74 -3.32 2.23 8.77
C TRP A 74 -3.77 3.09 7.57
N LEU A 75 -3.02 3.04 6.46
CA LEU A 75 -3.37 3.72 5.20
C LEU A 75 -4.72 3.29 4.63
N PHE A 76 -5.08 2.00 4.68
CA PHE A 76 -6.42 1.55 4.28
C PHE A 76 -7.51 2.26 5.10
N GLY A 77 -7.28 2.47 6.40
CA GLY A 77 -8.19 3.21 7.27
C GLY A 77 -8.28 4.70 6.90
N GLU A 78 -7.13 5.35 6.70
CA GLU A 78 -7.08 6.78 6.35
C GLU A 78 -7.71 7.08 4.99
N ILE A 79 -7.36 6.30 3.95
CA ILE A 79 -7.99 6.41 2.63
C ILE A 79 -9.48 6.09 2.73
N GLY A 80 -9.88 5.13 3.56
CA GLY A 80 -11.28 4.80 3.78
C GLY A 80 -12.12 5.94 4.38
N LYS A 81 -11.51 6.79 5.21
CA LYS A 81 -12.18 7.98 5.78
C LYS A 81 -12.49 9.03 4.70
N GLU A 82 -11.61 9.20 3.72
CA GLU A 82 -11.76 10.19 2.64
C GLU A 82 -12.52 9.62 1.43
N LYS A 83 -12.24 8.37 1.08
CA LYS A 83 -12.66 7.71 -0.17
C LYS A 83 -13.11 6.27 0.07
N SER A 84 -14.08 6.08 0.95
CA SER A 84 -14.64 4.76 1.30
C SER A 84 -15.01 3.90 0.08
N SER A 85 -15.55 4.51 -0.99
CA SER A 85 -15.91 3.80 -2.23
C SER A 85 -14.73 3.12 -2.95
N GLU A 86 -13.48 3.55 -2.67
CA GLU A 86 -12.27 2.94 -3.24
C GLU A 86 -11.77 1.77 -2.39
N ILE A 87 -12.02 1.81 -1.07
CA ILE A 87 -11.59 0.77 -0.13
C ILE A 87 -12.57 -0.39 -0.03
N ILE A 88 -13.88 -0.13 -0.07
CA ILE A 88 -14.92 -1.17 0.08
C ILE A 88 -14.69 -2.38 -0.85
N PRO A 89 -14.38 -2.21 -2.16
CA PRO A 89 -14.13 -3.34 -3.06
C PRO A 89 -12.88 -4.17 -2.70
N ILE A 90 -11.94 -3.60 -1.95
CA ILE A 90 -10.66 -4.21 -1.58
C ILE A 90 -10.80 -5.05 -0.30
N ILE A 91 -11.75 -4.71 0.59
CA ILE A 91 -11.93 -5.35 1.91
C ILE A 91 -11.97 -6.89 1.86
N PRO A 92 -12.73 -7.55 0.96
CA PRO A 92 -12.75 -9.01 0.91
C PRO A 92 -11.36 -9.62 0.66
N LYS A 93 -10.58 -8.96 -0.20
CA LYS A 93 -9.21 -9.39 -0.52
C LYS A 93 -8.26 -9.12 0.63
N LEU A 94 -8.40 -7.99 1.30
CA LEU A 94 -7.65 -7.66 2.53
C LEU A 94 -7.91 -8.70 3.63
N ILE A 95 -9.17 -9.06 3.89
CA ILE A 95 -9.54 -10.07 4.88
C ILE A 95 -8.89 -11.43 4.55
N ASN A 96 -8.94 -11.85 3.29
CA ASN A 96 -8.32 -13.11 2.87
C ASN A 96 -6.80 -13.08 3.08
N LEU A 97 -6.13 -11.97 2.73
CA LEU A 97 -4.69 -11.82 2.96
C LEU A 97 -4.32 -11.89 4.45
N LEU A 98 -5.13 -11.28 5.31
CA LEU A 98 -4.88 -11.30 6.76
C LEU A 98 -5.13 -12.68 7.37
N LYS A 99 -6.07 -13.46 6.83
CA LYS A 99 -6.29 -14.85 7.25
C LYS A 99 -5.17 -15.80 6.83
N GLU A 100 -4.57 -15.59 5.66
CA GLU A 100 -3.48 -16.42 5.14
C GLU A 100 -2.13 -16.19 5.85
N ASN A 101 -1.98 -15.04 6.53
CA ASN A 101 -0.76 -14.66 7.23
C ASN A 101 -0.79 -14.92 8.76
N ASN A 102 -1.88 -15.49 9.27
CA ASN A 102 -2.04 -15.96 10.66
C ASN A 102 -1.95 -17.49 10.71
#